data_AF-A7N510-F1
#
_entry.id   AF-A7N510-F1
#
_cell.length_a   1.000
_cell.length_b   1.000
_cell.length_c   1.000
_cell.angle_alpha   90.00
_cell.angle_beta   90.00
_cell.angle_gamma   90.00
#
_symmetry.space_group_name_H-M   'P 1'
#
loop_
_entity.id
_entity.type
_entity.pdbx_description
1 polymer ?
#
loop_
_entity_poly.entity_id
_entity_poly.type
_entity_poly.pdbx_seq_one_letter_code
_entity_poly.pdbx_strand_id
1 'polypeptide(L)'
;MSKFSSLIEVNPHNPSIRSIDFGNLRLTHFGNQNAYRIRISFCDIGVHYSQETYVLPSQLEHVVEIDQHGEVWVVLRDVDNRQIFLSVACQHAYASICELFSMPVSDAVIRAFEIEEQLAVKRDAVTESNSEA
;
A
#
# COMPACT_ATOMS: atom_id res chain seq x y z
N MET A 1 -4.02 -12.36 -16.88
CA MET A 1 -3.64 -13.22 -15.74
C MET A 1 -2.35 -12.66 -15.16
N SER A 2 -2.41 -12.00 -14.01
CA SER A 2 -1.22 -11.42 -13.37
C SER A 2 -0.56 -12.49 -12.49
N LYS A 3 0.69 -12.85 -12.77
CA LYS A 3 1.51 -13.83 -12.03
C LYS A 3 2.20 -13.15 -10.83
N PHE A 4 1.43 -12.67 -9.86
CA PHE A 4 1.99 -12.32 -8.55
C PHE A 4 1.21 -13.06 -7.47
N SER A 5 1.91 -13.73 -6.56
CA SER A 5 1.26 -14.31 -5.38
C SER A 5 0.63 -13.15 -4.60
N SER A 6 -0.69 -13.19 -4.40
CA SER A 6 -1.36 -12.12 -3.64
C SER A 6 -0.75 -12.04 -2.24
N LEU A 7 -0.45 -10.82 -1.77
CA LEU A 7 0.01 -10.58 -0.40
C LEU A 7 -1.08 -10.86 0.65
N ILE A 8 -2.30 -11.19 0.19
CA ILE A 8 -3.45 -11.45 1.03
C ILE A 8 -3.34 -12.83 1.65
N GLU A 9 -3.22 -12.84 2.97
CA GLU A 9 -3.36 -14.02 3.80
C GLU A 9 -4.83 -14.24 4.14
N VAL A 10 -5.28 -15.50 4.06
CA VAL A 10 -6.61 -15.91 4.51
C VAL A 10 -6.48 -16.56 5.88
N ASN A 11 -7.27 -16.13 6.85
CA ASN A 11 -7.21 -16.71 8.19
C ASN A 11 -7.63 -18.20 8.15
N PRO A 12 -6.80 -19.13 8.68
CA PRO A 12 -7.05 -20.56 8.57
C PRO A 12 -8.24 -21.05 9.40
N HIS A 13 -8.65 -20.29 10.42
CA HIS A 13 -9.79 -20.62 11.28
C HIS A 13 -11.08 -19.96 10.81
N ASN A 14 -10.99 -18.86 10.07
CA ASN A 14 -12.14 -18.15 9.54
C ASN A 14 -11.83 -17.51 8.18
N PRO A 15 -12.19 -18.16 7.06
CA PRO A 15 -11.90 -17.66 5.72
C PRO A 15 -12.53 -16.30 5.37
N SER A 16 -13.53 -15.84 6.14
CA SER A 16 -14.09 -14.49 5.96
C SER A 16 -13.12 -13.38 6.40
N ILE A 17 -12.07 -13.72 7.17
CA ILE A 17 -11.05 -12.78 7.62
C ILE A 17 -9.85 -12.92 6.69
N ARG A 18 -9.52 -11.82 6.01
CA ARG A 18 -8.36 -11.72 5.12
C ARG A 18 -7.47 -10.58 5.59
N SER A 19 -6.16 -10.68 5.42
CA SER A 19 -5.25 -9.61 5.83
C SER A 19 -4.00 -9.50 4.97
N ILE A 20 -3.39 -8.32 4.99
CA ILE A 20 -2.01 -8.11 4.52
C ILE A 20 -1.20 -7.61 5.72
N ASP A 21 -0.03 -8.20 5.93
CA ASP A 21 0.86 -7.86 7.04
C ASP A 21 2.19 -7.30 6.49
N PHE A 22 2.47 -6.03 6.80
CA PHE A 22 3.70 -5.32 6.47
C PHE A 22 4.58 -5.12 7.73
N GLY A 23 4.43 -5.99 8.73
CA GLY A 23 5.14 -5.91 10.01
C GLY A 23 4.44 -4.97 10.98
N ASN A 24 4.84 -3.70 10.98
CA ASN A 24 4.26 -2.69 11.89
C ASN A 24 2.89 -2.19 11.41
N LEU A 25 2.48 -2.52 10.19
CA LEU A 25 1.18 -2.17 9.61
C LEU A 25 0.46 -3.45 9.21
N ARG A 26 -0.78 -3.61 9.64
CA ARG A 26 -1.66 -4.70 9.23
C ARG A 26 -2.98 -4.19 8.72
N LEU A 27 -3.35 -4.62 7.53
CA LEU A 27 -4.64 -4.36 6.90
C LEU A 27 -5.50 -5.60 7.03
N THR A 28 -6.76 -5.48 7.45
CA THR A 28 -7.67 -6.61 7.67
C THR A 28 -9.02 -6.32 7.06
N HIS A 29 -9.57 -7.28 6.32
CA HIS A 29 -10.96 -7.30 5.90
C HIS A 29 -11.72 -8.37 6.68
N PHE A 30 -12.81 -7.97 7.34
CA PHE A 30 -13.76 -8.84 8.01
C PHE A 30 -15.00 -9.02 7.12
N GLY A 31 -14.96 -10.01 6.23
CA GLY A 31 -15.98 -10.20 5.18
C GLY A 31 -17.41 -10.34 5.70
N ASN A 32 -17.61 -11.01 6.84
CA ASN A 32 -18.95 -11.18 7.44
C ASN A 32 -19.57 -9.85 7.91
N GLN A 33 -18.75 -8.85 8.20
CA GLN A 33 -19.17 -7.55 8.70
C GLN A 33 -19.00 -6.44 7.64
N ASN A 34 -18.44 -6.79 6.48
CA ASN A 34 -17.99 -5.84 5.46
C ASN A 34 -17.20 -4.67 6.07
N ALA A 35 -16.30 -4.98 7.01
CA ALA A 35 -15.52 -4.01 7.76
C ALA A 35 -14.04 -4.11 7.40
N TYR A 36 -13.39 -2.97 7.24
CA TYR A 36 -11.97 -2.88 6.89
C TYR A 36 -11.25 -2.16 8.02
N ARG A 37 -10.17 -2.77 8.50
CA ARG A 37 -9.41 -2.28 9.64
C ARG A 37 -7.95 -2.12 9.26
N ILE A 38 -7.39 -1.02 9.72
CA ILE A 38 -5.96 -0.73 9.65
C ILE A 38 -5.44 -0.73 11.08
N ARG A 39 -4.41 -1.52 11.35
CA ARG A 39 -3.71 -1.54 12.63
C ARG A 39 -2.26 -1.16 12.42
N ILE A 40 -1.79 -0.17 13.15
CA ILE A 40 -0.37 0.16 13.27
C ILE A 40 0.09 -0.29 14.65
N SER A 41 1.22 -0.98 14.70
CA SER A 41 1.81 -1.51 15.93
C SER A 41 3.32 -1.26 15.91
N PHE A 42 3.85 -0.74 17.01
CA PHE A 42 5.27 -0.55 17.23
C PHE A 42 5.66 -1.15 18.58
N CYS A 43 6.83 -1.79 18.62
CA CYS A 43 7.42 -2.31 19.84
C CYS A 43 8.87 -1.84 19.91
N ASP A 44 9.20 -1.04 20.92
CA ASP A 44 10.57 -0.61 21.18
C ASP A 44 10.85 -0.57 22.68
N ILE A 45 11.99 -1.12 23.10
CA ILE A 45 12.53 -1.16 24.48
C ILE A 45 11.42 -1.27 25.56
N GLY A 46 10.57 -2.30 25.47
CA GLY A 46 9.55 -2.61 26.48
C GLY A 46 8.26 -1.77 26.42
N VAL A 47 8.14 -0.87 25.45
CA VAL A 47 6.90 -0.14 25.17
C VAL A 47 6.20 -0.76 23.96
N HIS A 48 4.94 -1.16 24.17
CA HIS A 48 4.05 -1.63 23.11
C HIS A 48 3.04 -0.53 22.79
N TYR A 49 3.09 -0.02 21.58
CA TYR A 49 2.10 0.91 21.06
C TYR A 49 1.29 0.23 19.96
N SER A 50 -0.03 0.32 20.02
CA SER A 50 -0.88 -0.04 18.90
C SER A 50 -2.03 0.94 18.77
N GLN A 51 -2.27 1.36 17.53
CA GLN A 51 -3.42 2.16 17.15
C GLN A 51 -4.15 1.44 16.03
N GLU A 52 -5.48 1.46 16.07
CA GLU A 52 -6.30 0.91 15.00
C GLU A 52 -7.39 1.89 14.59
N THR A 53 -7.77 1.81 13.33
CA THR A 53 -8.89 2.56 12.76
C THR A 53 -9.67 1.67 11.81
N TYR A 54 -10.95 2.00 11.65
CA TYR A 54 -11.86 1.36 10.72
C TYR A 54 -12.15 2.33 9.59
N VAL A 55 -12.14 1.81 8.36
CA VAL A 55 -12.34 2.61 7.16
C VAL A 55 -13.37 1.94 6.26
N LEU A 56 -14.13 2.75 5.55
CA LEU A 56 -14.95 2.27 4.43
C LEU A 56 -14.18 2.47 3.13
N PRO A 57 -14.20 1.53 2.18
CA PRO A 57 -13.54 1.69 0.88
C PRO A 57 -14.00 2.94 0.14
N SER A 58 -15.26 3.34 0.30
CA SER A 58 -15.81 4.57 -0.30
C SER A 58 -15.26 5.87 0.28
N GLN A 59 -14.57 5.82 1.42
CA GLN A 59 -13.94 6.99 2.05
C GLN A 59 -12.47 7.17 1.62
N LEU A 60 -11.95 6.24 0.80
CA LEU A 60 -10.56 6.26 0.37
C LEU A 60 -10.45 6.80 -1.05
N GLU A 61 -9.72 7.89 -1.21
CA GLU A 61 -9.30 8.41 -2.50
C GLU A 61 -7.90 7.89 -2.85
N HIS A 62 -7.69 7.56 -4.14
CA HIS A 62 -6.40 7.19 -4.67
C HIS A 62 -5.71 8.44 -5.20
N VAL A 63 -4.68 8.91 -4.50
CA VAL A 63 -3.92 10.10 -4.88
C VAL A 63 -2.49 9.69 -5.25
N VAL A 64 -1.97 10.28 -6.31
CA VAL A 64 -0.55 10.19 -6.66
C VAL A 64 0.12 11.43 -6.09
N GLU A 65 1.08 11.23 -5.20
CA GLU A 65 1.93 12.29 -4.68
C GLU A 65 3.37 12.04 -5.15
N ILE A 66 4.09 13.13 -5.39
CA ILE A 66 5.52 13.09 -5.69
C ILE A 66 6.19 13.80 -4.55
N ASP A 67 7.12 13.13 -3.88
CA ASP A 67 7.84 13.76 -2.78
C ASP A 67 8.90 14.75 -3.28
N GLN A 68 9.58 15.39 -2.33
CA GLN A 68 10.65 16.36 -2.61
C GLN A 68 11.86 15.76 -3.34
N HIS A 69 12.03 14.43 -3.32
CA HIS A 69 13.09 13.70 -4.01
C HIS A 69 12.64 13.20 -5.39
N GLY A 70 11.38 13.42 -5.75
CA GLY A 70 10.81 12.97 -7.01
C GLY A 70 10.30 11.54 -6.97
N GLU A 71 10.22 10.89 -5.80
CA GLU A 71 9.69 9.54 -5.67
C GLU A 71 8.16 9.57 -5.74
N VAL A 72 7.59 8.64 -6.49
CA VAL A 72 6.14 8.49 -6.63
C VAL A 72 5.58 7.68 -5.46
N TRP A 73 4.68 8.30 -4.72
CA TRP A 73 3.96 7.69 -3.63
C TRP A 73 2.47 7.61 -3.96
N VAL A 74 1.87 6.43 -3.77
CA VAL A 74 0.41 6.31 -3.83
C VAL A 74 -0.14 6.50 -2.44
N VAL A 75 -0.92 7.55 -2.28
CA VAL A 75 -1.61 7.85 -1.05
C VAL A 75 -3.05 7.37 -1.15
N LEU A 76 -3.43 6.44 -0.27
CA LEU A 76 -4.83 6.27 0.09
C LEU A 76 -5.15 7.38 1.10
N ARG A 77 -6.03 8.29 0.72
CA ARG A 77 -6.38 9.47 1.54
C ARG A 77 -7.80 9.35 2.06
N ASP A 78 -8.01 9.76 3.31
CA ASP A 78 -9.36 10.01 3.82
C ASP A 78 -9.99 11.18 3.08
N VAL A 79 -11.07 10.96 2.36
CA VAL A 79 -11.81 12.04 1.71
C VAL A 79 -12.34 13.05 2.74
N ASP A 80 -12.84 12.57 3.87
CA ASP A 80 -13.54 13.38 4.87
C ASP A 80 -12.55 14.20 5.72
N ASN A 81 -11.41 13.59 6.09
CA ASN A 81 -10.43 14.19 6.99
C ASN A 81 -9.18 14.75 6.28
N ARG A 82 -9.02 14.49 4.97
CA ARG A 82 -7.84 14.81 4.16
C ARG A 82 -6.51 14.31 4.75
N GLN A 83 -6.56 13.30 5.61
CA GLN A 83 -5.36 12.70 6.19
C GLN A 83 -4.84 11.58 5.28
N ILE A 84 -3.52 11.53 5.13
CA ILE A 84 -2.84 10.41 4.48
C ILE A 84 -3.08 9.17 5.34
N PHE A 85 -3.78 8.16 4.81
CA PHE A 85 -4.00 6.90 5.51
C PHE A 85 -2.86 5.92 5.28
N LEU A 86 -2.37 5.84 4.04
CA LEU A 86 -1.31 4.91 3.69
C LEU A 86 -0.59 5.43 2.45
N SER A 87 0.74 5.42 2.52
CA SER A 87 1.60 5.68 1.37
C SER A 87 2.20 4.37 0.88
N VAL A 88 2.10 4.08 -0.41
CA VAL A 88 2.53 2.81 -1.02
C VAL A 88 3.50 3.10 -2.16
N ALA A 89 4.72 2.59 -2.04
CA ALA A 89 5.80 2.76 -3.03
C ALA A 89 5.90 1.61 -4.05
N CYS A 90 5.05 0.59 -3.95
CA CYS A 90 5.11 -0.61 -4.80
C CYS A 90 3.74 -0.90 -5.46
N GLN A 91 3.75 -1.07 -6.79
CA GLN A 91 2.56 -1.40 -7.56
C GLN A 91 1.89 -2.72 -7.11
N HIS A 92 2.68 -3.74 -6.79
CA HIS A 92 2.15 -5.03 -6.35
C HIS A 92 1.41 -4.90 -5.01
N ALA A 93 2.01 -4.19 -4.04
CA ALA A 93 1.37 -3.91 -2.76
C ALA A 93 0.08 -3.11 -2.95
N TYR A 94 0.12 -2.07 -3.78
CA TYR A 94 -1.07 -1.27 -4.11
C TYR A 94 -2.21 -2.12 -4.69
N ALA A 95 -1.91 -3.03 -5.63
CA ALA A 95 -2.91 -3.91 -6.23
C ALA A 95 -3.52 -4.88 -5.19
N SER A 96 -2.71 -5.48 -4.33
CA SER A 96 -3.19 -6.35 -3.25
C SER A 96 -4.04 -5.60 -2.22
N ILE A 97 -3.70 -4.35 -1.91
CA ILE A 97 -4.51 -3.50 -1.02
C ILE A 97 -5.88 -3.22 -1.64
N CYS A 98 -5.92 -2.85 -2.93
CA CYS A 98 -7.17 -2.65 -3.66
C CYS A 98 -8.02 -3.92 -3.67
N GLU A 99 -7.40 -5.08 -3.92
CA GLU A 99 -8.09 -6.39 -3.86
C GLU A 99 -8.65 -6.67 -2.46
N LEU A 100 -7.86 -6.47 -1.41
CA LEU A 100 -8.28 -6.71 -0.02
C LEU A 100 -9.50 -5.83 0.34
N PHE A 101 -9.48 -4.56 -0.09
CA PHE A 101 -10.48 -3.55 0.23
C PHE A 101 -11.65 -3.53 -0.76
N SER A 102 -11.64 -4.44 -1.75
CA SER A 102 -12.63 -4.50 -2.84
C SER A 102 -12.78 -3.18 -3.60
N MET A 103 -11.66 -2.46 -3.77
CA MET A 103 -11.55 -1.21 -4.52
C MET A 103 -11.03 -1.46 -5.93
N PRO A 104 -11.47 -0.71 -6.95
CA PRO A 104 -10.85 -0.78 -8.27
C PRO A 104 -9.42 -0.21 -8.20
N VAL A 105 -8.51 -0.78 -9.00
CA VAL A 105 -7.22 -0.14 -9.26
C VAL A 105 -7.40 1.10 -10.13
N SER A 106 -6.61 2.14 -9.88
CA SER A 106 -6.65 3.39 -10.63
C SER A 106 -5.60 3.38 -11.73
N ASP A 107 -6.02 3.54 -12.98
CA ASP A 107 -5.10 3.55 -14.12
C ASP A 107 -4.06 4.67 -14.02
N ALA A 108 -4.43 5.80 -13.42
CA ALA A 108 -3.51 6.92 -13.21
C ALA A 108 -2.39 6.54 -12.23
N VAL A 109 -2.73 5.79 -11.18
CA VAL A 109 -1.76 5.26 -10.21
C VAL A 109 -0.84 4.23 -10.87
N ILE A 110 -1.41 3.28 -11.63
CA ILE A 110 -0.60 2.26 -12.32
C ILE A 110 0.43 2.90 -13.24
N ARG A 111 0.01 3.88 -14.06
CA ARG A 111 0.93 4.63 -14.93
C ARG A 111 2.02 5.38 -14.15
N ALA A 112 1.71 5.89 -12.96
CA ALA A 112 2.69 6.59 -12.14
C ALA A 112 3.81 5.66 -11.66
N PHE A 113 3.48 4.43 -11.25
CA PHE A 113 4.48 3.42 -10.92
C PHE A 113 5.34 3.02 -12.12
N GLU A 114 4.74 2.82 -13.29
CA GLU A 114 5.47 2.48 -14.52
C GLU A 114 6.46 3.57 -14.93
N ILE A 115 6.11 4.85 -14.74
CA ILE A 115 7.01 5.99 -14.98
C ILE A 115 8.18 5.97 -14.00
N GLU A 116 7.93 5.75 -12.71
CA GLU A 116 9.00 5.71 -11.70
C GLU A 116 9.98 4.57 -11.95
N GLU A 117 9.49 3.38 -12.30
CA GLU A 117 10.33 2.23 -12.65
C GLU A 117 11.26 2.58 -13.84
N GLN A 118 10.73 3.23 -14.87
CA GLN A 118 11.54 3.67 -16.01
C GLN A 118 12.58 4.73 -15.63
N LEU A 119 12.28 5.61 -14.68
CA LEU A 119 13.22 6.63 -14.20
C LEU A 119 14.32 6.01 -13.33
N ALA A 120 13.98 5.06 -12.45
CA ALA A 120 14.93 4.32 -11.65
C ALA A 120 15.96 3.58 -12.52
N VAL A 121 15.50 2.83 -13.53
CA VAL A 121 16.37 2.13 -14.49
C VAL A 121 17.34 3.09 -15.20
N LYS A 122 16.88 4.27 -15.58
CA LYS A 122 17.73 5.29 -16.21
C LYS A 122 18.77 5.87 -15.23
N ARG A 123 18.41 6.09 -13.97
CA ARG A 123 19.33 6.59 -12.93
C ARG A 123 20.44 5.57 -12.67
N ASP A 124 20.09 4.28 -12.60
CA ASP A 124 21.06 3.21 -12.37
C ASP A 124 22.05 3.08 -13.54
N ALA A 125 21.55 3.12 -14.78
CA ALA A 125 22.40 3.08 -15.98
C ALA A 125 23.40 4.25 -16.06
N VAL A 126 23.00 5.45 -15.62
CA VAL A 126 23.90 6.62 -15.56
C VAL A 126 24.94 6.45 -14.45
N THR A 127 24.53 5.91 -13.30
CA THR A 127 25.42 5.71 -12.14
C THR A 127 26.50 4.68 -12.44
N GLU A 128 26.16 3.57 -13.10
CA GLU A 128 27.12 2.56 -13.55
C GLU A 128 28.10 3.14 -14.57
N SER A 129 27.62 3.91 -15.56
CA SER A 129 28.48 4.50 -16.60
C SER A 129 29.51 5.52 -16.07
N ASN A 130 29.22 6.16 -14.92
CA ASN A 130 30.13 7.11 -14.27
C ASN A 130 31.10 6.43 -13.29
N SER A 131 30.87 5.15 -12.95
CA SER A 131 31.74 4.38 -12.05
C SER A 131 32.84 3.61 -12.79
N GLU A 132 32.73 3.50 -14.12
CA GLU A 132 33.70 2.86 -15.01
C GLU A 132 34.65 3.84 -15.73
N ALA A 133 34.61 5.13 -15.39
CA ALA A 133 35.45 6.20 -15.96
C ALA A 133 36.48 6.74 -14.95
#